data_AF-A0A383E3S7-F1
#
_entry.id   AF-A0A383E3S7-F1
#
_cell.length_a   1.000
_cell.length_b   1.000
_cell.length_c   1.000
_cell.angle_alpha   90.00
_cell.angle_beta   90.00
_cell.angle_gamma   90.00
#
_symmetry.space_group_name_H-M   'P 1'
#
loop_
_entity.id
_entity.type
_entity.pdbx_description
1 polymer ?
#
loop_
_entity_poly.entity_id
_entity_poly.type
_entity_poly.pdbx_seq_one_letter_code
_entity_poly.pdbx_strand_id
1 'polypeptide(L)' 'MIEYLDKIMATIAEVMWSMPLVIFLLGSGIFFTFYSRFTPFLYLRHAIDILMGKYDSSNDPGQI' A
#
# COMPACT_ATOMS: atom_id res chain seq x y z
N MET A 1 23.94 -28.10 13.75
CA MET A 1 22.73 -27.53 14.36
C MET A 1 22.53 -26.07 13.95
N ILE A 2 23.48 -25.17 14.18
CA ILE A 2 23.41 -23.78 13.72
C ILE A 2 23.29 -23.67 12.19
N GLU A 3 24.08 -24.45 11.44
CA GLU A 3 24.04 -24.45 9.97
C GLU A 3 22.67 -24.88 9.38
N TYR A 4 21.93 -25.74 10.09
CA TYR A 4 20.58 -26.15 9.66
C TYR A 4 19.58 -25.01 9.87
N LEU A 5 19.73 -24.27 10.98
CA LEU A 5 18.92 -23.09 11.27
C LEU A 5 19.20 -21.99 10.24
N ASP A 6 20.48 -21.74 9.92
CA ASP A 6 20.88 -20.75 8.91
C ASP A 6 20.29 -21.08 7.54
N LYS A 7 20.33 -22.36 7.13
CA LYS A 7 19.72 -22.83 5.88
C LYS A 7 18.22 -22.62 5.86
N ILE A 8 17.51 -22.95 6.93
CA ILE A 8 16.05 -22.72 7.03
C ILE A 8 15.74 -21.23 6.92
N MET A 9 16.44 -20.38 7.67
CA MET A 9 16.21 -18.94 7.64
C MET A 9 16.50 -18.34 6.27
N ALA A 10 17.58 -18.78 5.61
CA ALA A 10 17.91 -18.37 4.26
C ALA A 10 16.82 -18.76 3.26
N THR A 11 16.31 -19.99 3.30
CA THR A 11 15.24 -20.44 2.41
C THR A 11 13.93 -19.69 2.65
N ILE A 12 13.56 -19.43 3.91
CA ILE A 12 12.36 -18.63 4.24
C ILE A 12 12.52 -17.21 3.71
N ALA A 13 13.68 -16.59 3.94
CA ALA A 13 13.95 -15.25 3.43
C ALA A 13 13.88 -15.22 1.89
N GLU A 14 14.49 -16.19 1.22
CA GLU A 14 14.44 -16.30 -0.24
C GLU A 14 13.01 -16.42 -0.76
N VAL A 15 12.17 -17.25 -0.15
CA VAL A 15 10.76 -17.40 -0.54
C VAL A 15 9.96 -16.13 -0.24
N MET A 16 10.13 -15.54 0.93
CA MET A 16 9.33 -14.37 1.34
C MET A 16 9.69 -13.11 0.56
N TRP A 17 10.97 -12.88 0.26
CA TRP A 17 11.45 -11.62 -0.33
C TRP A 17 11.63 -11.67 -1.85
N SER A 18 11.33 -12.81 -2.50
CA SER A 18 11.42 -12.95 -3.96
C SER A 18 10.08 -12.66 -4.65
N MET A 19 9.66 -13.56 -5.54
CA MET A 19 8.46 -13.41 -6.36
C MET A 19 7.15 -13.36 -5.58
N PRO A 20 6.96 -14.12 -4.48
CA PRO A 20 5.70 -14.11 -3.73
C PRO A 20 5.31 -12.72 -3.22
N LEU A 21 6.26 -11.96 -2.66
CA LEU A 21 5.99 -10.60 -2.20
C LEU A 21 5.53 -9.69 -3.34
N VAL A 22 6.20 -9.77 -4.49
CA VAL A 22 5.82 -8.97 -5.67
C VAL A 22 4.41 -9.34 -6.12
N ILE A 23 4.08 -10.64 -6.17
CA ILE A 23 2.73 -11.10 -6.56
C ILE A 23 1.68 -10.59 -5.58
N PHE A 24 1.92 -10.70 -4.27
CA PHE A 24 0.96 -10.20 -3.27
C PHE A 24 0.83 -8.68 -3.29
N LEU A 25 1.94 -7.94 -3.43
CA LEU A 25 1.91 -6.48 -3.46
C LEU A 25 1.21 -5.97 -4.71
N LEU A 26 1.63 -6.46 -5.89
CA LEU A 26 1.04 -6.04 -7.16
C LEU A 26 -0.41 -6.54 -7.27
N GLY A 27 -0.64 -7.81 -6.91
CA GLY A 27 -1.95 -8.44 -6.95
C GLY A 27 -2.95 -7.79 -6.01
N SER A 28 -2.57 -7.49 -4.76
CA SER A 28 -3.44 -6.75 -3.84
C SER A 28 -3.73 -5.34 -4.35
N GLY A 29 -2.73 -4.62 -4.86
CA GLY A 29 -2.93 -3.29 -5.46
C GLY A 29 -3.92 -3.32 -6.63
N ILE A 30 -3.77 -4.28 -7.55
CA ILE A 30 -4.68 -4.47 -8.68
C ILE A 30 -6.07 -4.86 -8.19
N PHE A 31 -6.18 -5.84 -7.29
CA PHE A 31 -7.44 -6.27 -6.71
C PHE A 31 -8.20 -5.11 -6.06
N PHE A 32 -7.55 -4.34 -5.19
CA PHE A 32 -8.16 -3.18 -4.53
C PHE A 32 -8.50 -2.07 -5.52
N THR A 33 -7.72 -1.89 -6.59
CA THR A 33 -8.03 -0.93 -7.65
C THR A 33 -9.37 -1.26 -8.33
N PHE A 34 -9.57 -2.53 -8.70
CA PHE A 34 -10.83 -2.96 -9.30
C PHE A 34 -11.97 -2.98 -8.28
N TYR A 35 -11.73 -3.48 -7.07
CA TYR A 35 -12.73 -3.53 -5.99
C TYR A 35 -13.24 -2.13 -5.62
N SER A 36 -12.35 -1.14 -5.54
CA SER A 36 -12.69 0.27 -5.28
C SER A 36 -13.18 1.02 -6.52
N ARG A 37 -13.41 0.35 -7.66
CA ARG A 37 -13.90 0.94 -8.91
C ARG A 37 -13.02 2.10 -9.42
N PHE A 38 -11.70 1.99 -9.29
CA PHE A 38 -10.73 3.03 -9.65
C PHE A 38 -10.94 4.38 -8.94
N THR A 39 -11.73 4.42 -7.86
CA THR A 39 -12.01 5.64 -7.08
C THR A 39 -10.73 6.37 -6.63
N PRO A 40 -9.68 5.70 -6.10
CA PRO A 40 -8.46 6.38 -5.67
C PRO A 40 -7.77 7.16 -6.80
N PHE A 41 -7.84 6.66 -8.04
CA PHE A 41 -7.25 7.31 -9.20
C PHE A 41 -8.12 8.47 -9.71
N LEU A 42 -9.44 8.29 -9.72
CA LEU A 42 -10.39 9.29 -10.19
C LEU A 42 -10.43 10.52 -9.27
N TYR A 43 -10.33 10.32 -7.96
CA TYR A 43 -10.43 11.38 -6.95
C TYR A 43 -9.07 11.93 -6.49
N LEU A 44 -7.97 11.55 -7.14
CA LEU A 44 -6.63 12.01 -6.78
C LEU A 44 -6.50 13.54 -6.83
N ARG A 45 -7.13 14.18 -7.82
CA ARG A 45 -7.15 15.66 -7.93
C ARG A 45 -7.86 16.31 -6.75
N HIS A 46 -8.97 15.74 -6.30
CA HIS A 46 -9.71 16.25 -5.15
C HIS A 46 -8.88 16.13 -3.87
N ALA A 47 -8.20 15.00 -3.68
CA ALA A 47 -7.28 14.81 -2.56
C ALA A 47 -6.13 15.86 -2.57
N ILE A 48 -5.56 16.16 -3.74
CA ILE A 48 -4.54 17.21 -3.87
C ILE A 48 -5.12 18.59 -3.54
N ASP A 49 -6.32 18.92 -4.04
CA ASP A 49 -6.97 20.20 -3.75
C ASP A 49 -7.28 20.34 -2.24
N ILE A 50 -7.61 19.26 -1.54
CA ILE A 50 -7.74 19.22 -0.07
C ILE A 50 -6.39 19.53 0.59
N LEU A 51 -5.33 18.83 0.20
CA LEU A 51 -3.97 19.06 0.75
C LEU A 51 -3.43 20.47 0.47
N MET A 52 -3.90 21.13 -0.58
CA MET A 52 -3.58 22.52 -0.89
C MET A 52 -4.39 23.53 -0.06
N GLY A 53 -5.28 23.08 0.82
CA GLY A 53 -6.10 23.93 1.69
C GLY A 53 -7.25 24.64 0.96
N LYS A 54 -7.60 24.24 -0.27
CA LYS A 54 -8.75 24.85 -0.97
C LYS A 54 -10.08 24.60 -0.28
N TYR A 55 -10.15 23.57 0.56
CA TYR A 55 -11.36 23.17 1.29
C TYR A 55 -11.24 23.39 2.80
N ASP A 56 -10.16 24.02 3.29
CA ASP A 56 -10.00 24.33 4.71
C ASP A 56 -11.00 25.38 5.16
N SER A 57 -11.72 25.09 6.25
CA SER A 57 -12.63 26.02 6.91
C SER A 57 -12.22 26.25 8.36
N SER A 58 -12.38 27.48 8.83
CA SER A 58 -12.05 27.86 10.22
C SER A 58 -12.94 27.20 11.29
N ASN A 59 -13.99 26.50 10.87
CA ASN A 59 -14.95 25.83 11.75
C ASN A 59 -14.83 24.30 11.71
N ASP A 60 -13.79 23.77 11.07
CA ASP A 60 -13.60 22.32 10.97
C ASP A 60 -13.14 21.73 12.32
N PRO A 61 -13.75 20.63 12.79
CA PRO A 61 -13.49 20.08 14.13
C PRO A 61 -12.10 19.44 14.29
N GLY A 62 -11.25 19.47 13.25
CA GLY A 62 -9.90 18.93 13.23
C GLY A 62 -9.08 19.50 12.07
N GLN A 63 -7.86 18.99 11.87
CA GLN A 63 -7.12 19.26 10.63
C GLN A 63 -7.79 18.48 9.49
N ILE A 64 -8.11 19.16 8.40
CA ILE A 64 -8.43 18.54 7.11
C ILE A 64 -7.22 18.69 6.19
#